data_AF-A0A484KYM0-F1
#
_entry.id   AF-A0A484KYM0-F1
#
_cell.length_a   1.000
_cell.length_b   1.000
_cell.length_c   1.000
_cell.angle_alpha   90.00
_cell.angle_beta   90.00
_cell.angle_gamma   90.00
#
_symmetry.space_group_name_H-M   'P 1'
#
loop_
_entity.id
_entity.type
_entity.pdbx_description
1 polymer ?
#
loop_
_entity_poly.entity_id
_entity_poly.type
_entity_poly.pdbx_seq_one_letter_code
_entity_poly.pdbx_strand_id
1 'polypeptide(L)'
;MGIETLNGANFSSWKDSLMLTLGMLDFDYALREPAPPALTDKSTAEDKIVHERWERCNRMALMVIKNSISIIIRGAIPDSSNAKTYLASVEEQFKATSKAHASTLILKMVTTKYDGNSGIREHIMMMNDMEISEAKDHVKYY
;
A
#
# COMPACT_ATOMS: atom_id res chain seq x y z
N MET A 1 19.92 5.26 -1.53
CA MET A 1 18.85 4.49 -0.85
C MET A 1 17.80 4.18 -1.90
N GLY A 2 17.43 2.91 -2.08
CA GLY A 2 16.46 2.50 -3.10
C GLY A 2 15.14 2.12 -2.43
N ILE A 3 14.03 2.56 -3.00
CA ILE A 3 12.71 2.05 -2.59
C ILE A 3 12.59 0.65 -3.23
N GLU A 4 12.46 -0.38 -2.39
CA GLU A 4 12.13 -1.73 -2.89
C GLU A 4 10.78 -1.68 -3.61
N THR A 5 10.60 -2.46 -4.67
CA THR A 5 9.30 -2.47 -5.36
C THR A 5 8.23 -3.10 -4.47
N LEU A 6 7.05 -2.47 -4.36
CA LEU A 6 5.91 -3.02 -3.63
C LEU A 6 5.42 -4.31 -4.31
N ASN A 7 5.49 -5.43 -3.59
CA ASN A 7 5.20 -6.78 -4.10
C ASN A 7 4.11 -7.52 -3.31
N GLY A 8 3.41 -6.85 -2.39
CA GLY A 8 2.31 -7.44 -1.62
C GLY A 8 2.68 -7.75 -0.17
N ALA A 9 3.87 -8.32 0.05
CA ALA A 9 4.33 -8.73 1.38
C ALA A 9 5.08 -7.61 2.12
N ASN A 10 5.69 -6.69 1.39
CA ASN A 10 6.60 -5.67 1.94
C ASN A 10 5.93 -4.30 2.20
N PHE A 11 4.61 -4.23 2.36
CA PHE A 11 3.90 -2.94 2.46
C PHE A 11 4.45 -2.01 3.54
N SER A 12 4.73 -2.53 4.74
CA SER A 12 5.23 -1.71 5.86
C SER A 12 6.62 -1.13 5.56
N SER A 13 7.58 -1.97 5.17
CA SER A 13 8.95 -1.53 4.87
C SER A 13 9.01 -0.65 3.62
N TRP A 14 8.18 -0.94 2.62
CA TRP A 14 8.00 -0.11 1.44
C TRP A 14 7.52 1.29 1.82
N LYS A 15 6.49 1.38 2.67
CA LYS A 15 5.91 2.67 3.09
C LYS A 15 6.94 3.52 3.82
N ASP A 16 7.70 2.93 4.74
CA ASP A 16 8.74 3.64 5.49
C ASP A 16 9.84 4.17 4.56
N SER A 17 10.31 3.32 3.64
CA SER A 17 11.34 3.69 2.65
C SER A 17 10.85 4.79 1.68
N LEU A 18 9.59 4.70 1.27
CA LEU A 18 8.93 5.70 0.44
C LEU A 18 8.84 7.04 1.17
N MET A 19 8.37 7.05 2.41
CA MET A 19 8.24 8.27 3.23
C MET A 19 9.59 8.95 3.46
N LEU A 20 10.62 8.17 3.79
CA LEU A 20 11.98 8.68 3.94
C LEU A 20 12.48 9.31 2.63
N THR A 21 12.26 8.65 1.50
CA THR A 21 12.68 9.15 0.18
C THR A 21 11.97 10.44 -0.21
N LEU A 22 10.65 10.52 0.00
CA LEU A 22 9.87 11.72 -0.29
C LEU A 22 10.27 12.88 0.64
N GLY A 23 10.55 12.60 1.91
CA GLY A 23 11.03 13.59 2.87
C GLY A 23 12.42 14.14 2.55
N MET A 24 13.36 13.29 2.14
CA MET A 24 14.70 13.74 1.72
C MET A 24 14.68 14.63 0.46
N LEU A 25 13.63 14.51 -0.36
CA LEU A 25 13.47 15.26 -1.59
C LEU A 25 12.51 16.45 -1.45
N ASP A 26 11.99 16.71 -0.25
CA ASP A 26 10.95 17.72 0.06
C ASP A 26 9.65 17.57 -0.76
N PHE A 27 9.42 16.40 -1.36
CA PHE A 27 8.20 16.12 -2.14
C PHE A 27 7.02 15.73 -1.25
N ASP A 28 7.29 15.28 -0.04
CA ASP A 28 6.27 14.99 0.95
C ASP A 28 5.53 16.24 1.46
N TYR A 29 5.98 17.44 1.10
CA TYR A 29 5.22 18.69 1.25
C TYR A 29 3.78 18.55 0.75
N ALA A 30 3.57 17.94 -0.42
CA ALA A 30 2.22 17.73 -0.98
C ALA A 30 1.41 16.64 -0.26
N LEU A 31 2.04 15.82 0.57
CA LEU A 31 1.37 14.85 1.44
C LEU A 31 0.96 15.47 2.78
N ARG A 32 1.75 16.43 3.28
CA ARG A 32 1.51 17.11 4.56
C ARG A 32 0.49 18.22 4.40
N GLU A 33 0.68 19.10 3.41
CA GLU A 33 -0.15 20.27 3.20
C GLU A 33 -1.40 19.98 2.35
N PRO A 34 -2.54 20.63 2.63
CA PRO A 34 -3.72 20.53 1.79
C PRO A 34 -3.45 21.11 0.40
N ALA A 35 -4.19 20.62 -0.60
CA ALA A 35 -4.13 21.21 -1.94
C ALA A 35 -4.56 22.70 -1.87
N PRO A 36 -3.78 23.62 -2.45
CA PRO A 36 -4.13 25.02 -2.48
C PRO A 36 -5.41 25.23 -3.29
N PRO A 37 -6.18 26.28 -2.99
CA PRO A 37 -7.36 26.62 -3.77
C PRO A 37 -6.98 26.91 -5.22
N ALA A 38 -7.92 26.65 -6.14
CA ALA A 38 -7.74 26.97 -7.54
C ALA A 38 -7.44 28.47 -7.71
N LEU A 39 -6.44 28.76 -8.54
CA LEU A 39 -6.07 30.14 -8.84
C LEU A 39 -7.22 30.86 -9.55
N THR A 40 -7.41 32.14 -9.20
CA THR A 40 -8.42 33.03 -9.79
C THR A 40 -7.76 34.32 -10.25
N ASP A 41 -8.51 35.18 -10.96
CA ASP A 41 -8.02 36.50 -11.38
C ASP A 41 -7.62 37.41 -10.21
N LYS A 42 -8.06 37.09 -8.99
CA LYS A 42 -7.73 37.82 -7.76
C LYS A 42 -6.53 37.24 -7.01
N SER A 43 -5.97 36.12 -7.46
CA SER A 43 -4.86 35.45 -6.79
C SER A 43 -3.60 36.32 -6.82
N THR A 44 -2.97 36.45 -5.66
CA THR A 44 -1.73 37.21 -5.48
C THR A 44 -0.55 36.50 -6.14
N ALA A 45 0.59 37.17 -6.24
CA ALA A 45 1.82 36.53 -6.73
C ALA A 45 2.26 35.41 -5.78
N GLU A 46 2.06 35.61 -4.48
CA GLU A 46 2.35 34.65 -3.42
C GLU A 46 1.48 33.39 -3.54
N ASP A 47 0.17 33.56 -3.80
CA ASP A 47 -0.75 32.42 -4.01
C ASP A 47 -0.30 31.55 -5.20
N LYS A 48 0.16 32.18 -6.27
CA LYS A 48 0.67 31.47 -7.46
C LYS A 48 1.93 30.68 -7.14
N ILE A 49 2.87 31.25 -6.38
CA ILE A 49 4.09 30.57 -5.96
C ILE A 49 3.77 29.35 -5.09
N VAL A 50 2.85 29.49 -4.13
CA VAL A 50 2.41 28.36 -3.28
C VAL A 50 1.76 27.27 -4.13
N HIS A 51 0.88 27.65 -5.05
CA HIS A 51 0.21 26.72 -5.96
C HIS A 51 1.21 25.94 -6.83
N GLU A 52 2.14 26.63 -7.49
CA GLU A 52 3.16 26.00 -8.32
C GLU A 52 4.08 25.07 -7.52
N ARG A 53 4.50 25.49 -6.32
CA ARG A 53 5.31 24.65 -5.43
C ARG A 53 4.57 23.38 -5.05
N TRP A 54 3.32 23.50 -4.62
CA TRP A 54 2.51 22.36 -4.22
C TRP A 54 2.28 21.40 -5.40
N GLU A 55 1.91 21.91 -6.57
CA GLU A 55 1.72 21.11 -7.80
C GLU A 55 3.00 20.35 -8.18
N ARG A 56 4.16 21.00 -8.10
CA ARG A 56 5.45 20.36 -8.35
C ARG A 56 5.70 19.21 -7.38
N CYS A 57 5.54 19.44 -6.07
CA CYS A 57 5.72 18.41 -5.06
C CYS A 57 4.73 17.26 -5.25
N ASN A 58 3.46 17.57 -5.55
CA ASN A 58 2.40 16.60 -5.81
C ASN A 58 2.73 15.69 -7.01
N ARG A 59 3.11 16.30 -8.15
CA ARG A 59 3.51 15.57 -9.34
C ARG A 59 4.71 14.67 -9.09
N MET A 60 5.75 15.17 -8.42
CA MET A 60 6.95 14.39 -8.14
C MET A 60 6.67 13.24 -7.17
N ALA A 61 5.89 13.49 -6.11
CA ALA A 61 5.46 12.46 -5.18
C ALA A 61 4.67 11.36 -5.90
N LEU A 62 3.70 11.72 -6.76
CA LEU A 62 2.96 10.74 -7.57
C LEU A 62 3.87 9.89 -8.44
N MET A 63 4.87 10.50 -9.10
CA MET A 63 5.80 9.75 -9.95
C MET A 63 6.61 8.74 -9.13
N VAL A 64 7.12 9.14 -7.96
CA VAL A 64 7.89 8.24 -7.08
C VAL A 64 7.00 7.11 -6.56
N ILE A 65 5.79 7.41 -6.06
CA ILE A 65 4.85 6.41 -5.54
C ILE A 65 4.46 5.42 -6.64
N LYS A 66 4.05 5.89 -7.83
CA LYS A 66 3.62 5.01 -8.93
C LYS A 66 4.74 4.16 -9.52
N ASN A 67 5.97 4.64 -9.48
CA ASN A 67 7.14 3.90 -9.98
C ASN A 67 7.69 2.91 -8.96
N SER A 68 7.41 3.09 -7.67
CA SER A 68 7.82 2.14 -6.63
C SER A 68 6.83 0.99 -6.43
N ILE A 69 5.75 0.93 -7.21
CA ILE A 69 4.72 -0.12 -7.14
C ILE A 69 4.81 -0.99 -8.40
N SER A 70 4.79 -2.31 -8.20
CA SER A 70 4.74 -3.26 -9.32
C SER A 70 3.51 -3.01 -10.21
N ILE A 71 3.67 -3.24 -11.51
CA ILE A 71 2.62 -2.94 -12.52
C ILE A 71 1.30 -3.66 -12.20
N ILE A 72 1.39 -4.90 -11.69
CA ILE A 72 0.22 -5.72 -11.35
C ILE A 72 -0.58 -5.07 -10.23
N ILE A 73 0.08 -4.70 -9.12
CA ILE A 73 -0.57 -4.05 -7.97
C ILE A 73 -1.07 -2.66 -8.36
N ARG A 74 -0.27 -1.92 -9.13
CA ARG A 74 -0.64 -0.59 -9.64
C ARG A 74 -1.93 -0.60 -10.45
N GLY A 75 -2.17 -1.65 -11.24
CA GLY A 75 -3.39 -1.80 -12.03
C GLY A 75 -4.67 -2.00 -11.19
N ALA A 76 -4.53 -2.43 -9.93
CA ALA A 76 -5.65 -2.61 -9.01
C ALA A 76 -5.96 -1.36 -8.17
N ILE A 77 -5.12 -0.32 -8.24
CA ILE A 77 -5.28 0.91 -7.45
C ILE A 77 -6.04 1.95 -8.31
N PRO A 78 -7.15 2.54 -7.80
CA PRO A 78 -7.81 3.66 -8.47
C PRO A 78 -6.85 4.83 -8.72
N ASP A 79 -6.88 5.38 -9.93
CA ASP A 79 -5.98 6.48 -10.27
C ASP A 79 -6.40 7.80 -9.59
N SER A 80 -5.42 8.67 -9.33
CA SER A 80 -5.63 9.99 -8.77
C SER A 80 -4.55 10.98 -9.22
N SER A 81 -4.95 12.23 -9.45
CA SER A 81 -4.06 13.36 -9.69
C SER A 81 -3.48 13.95 -8.41
N ASN A 82 -3.90 13.48 -7.23
CA ASN A 82 -3.37 13.90 -5.94
C ASN A 82 -2.57 12.76 -5.29
N ALA A 83 -1.31 13.03 -4.95
CA ALA A 83 -0.39 12.06 -4.35
C ALA A 83 -0.89 11.48 -3.03
N LYS A 84 -1.47 12.33 -2.18
CA LYS A 84 -2.01 11.95 -0.87
C LYS A 84 -3.21 11.02 -1.02
N THR A 85 -4.13 11.37 -1.92
CA THR A 85 -5.29 10.54 -2.24
C THR A 85 -4.86 9.20 -2.85
N TYR A 86 -3.95 9.23 -3.82
CA TYR A 86 -3.43 8.00 -4.44
C TYR A 86 -2.80 7.07 -3.39
N LEU A 87 -1.94 7.61 -2.52
CA LEU A 87 -1.31 6.82 -1.45
C LEU A 87 -2.35 6.25 -0.48
N ALA A 88 -3.40 7.00 -0.14
CA ALA A 88 -4.49 6.49 0.69
C ALA A 88 -5.20 5.30 0.04
N SER A 89 -5.42 5.33 -1.28
CA SER A 89 -5.97 4.19 -2.02
C SER A 89 -5.04 2.98 -2.01
N VAL A 90 -3.72 3.19 -2.06
CA VAL A 90 -2.74 2.09 -1.83
C VAL A 90 -2.93 1.51 -0.44
N GLU A 91 -2.95 2.35 0.60
CA GLU A 91 -3.13 1.90 1.99
C GLU A 91 -4.42 1.11 2.20
N GLU A 92 -5.51 1.58 1.60
CA GLU A 92 -6.82 0.93 1.69
C GLU A 92 -6.84 -0.44 1.03
N GLN A 93 -6.24 -0.57 -0.17
CA GLN A 93 -6.14 -1.84 -0.86
C GLN A 93 -5.43 -2.90 -0.01
N PHE A 94 -4.32 -2.54 0.63
CA PHE A 94 -3.55 -3.47 1.46
C PHE A 94 -4.26 -3.82 2.77
N LYS A 95 -5.01 -2.89 3.37
CA LYS A 95 -5.87 -3.18 4.53
C LYS A 95 -7.00 -4.13 4.16
N ALA A 96 -7.66 -3.90 3.02
CA ALA A 96 -8.75 -4.75 2.54
C ALA A 96 -8.25 -6.17 2.23
N THR A 97 -7.12 -6.29 1.53
CA THR A 97 -6.47 -7.57 1.23
C THR A 97 -6.09 -8.33 2.51
N SER A 98 -5.45 -7.68 3.48
CA SER A 98 -5.11 -8.30 4.78
C SER A 98 -6.35 -8.83 5.51
N LYS A 99 -7.44 -8.05 5.55
CA LYS A 99 -8.70 -8.48 6.17
C LYS A 99 -9.35 -9.66 5.46
N ALA A 100 -9.36 -9.67 4.13
CA ALA A 100 -9.90 -10.75 3.32
C ALA A 100 -9.11 -12.05 3.51
N HIS A 101 -7.78 -11.96 3.59
CA HIS A 101 -6.91 -13.09 3.90
C HIS A 101 -7.20 -13.65 5.29
N ALA A 102 -7.23 -12.81 6.33
CA ALA A 102 -7.56 -13.24 7.69
C ALA A 102 -8.93 -13.93 7.75
N SER A 103 -9.94 -13.39 7.07
CA SER A 103 -11.29 -13.98 7.03
C SER A 103 -11.31 -15.34 6.32
N THR A 104 -10.56 -15.47 5.22
CA THR A 104 -10.44 -16.72 4.45
C THR A 104 -9.74 -17.80 5.28
N LEU A 105 -8.67 -17.45 5.98
CA LEU A 105 -7.95 -18.37 6.85
C LEU A 105 -8.84 -18.85 8.01
N ILE A 106 -9.58 -17.95 8.67
CA ILE A 106 -10.55 -18.32 9.71
C ILE A 106 -11.63 -19.27 9.15
N LEU A 107 -12.18 -18.96 7.98
CA LEU A 107 -13.19 -19.82 7.35
C LEU A 107 -12.62 -21.21 7.05
N LYS A 108 -11.40 -21.30 6.52
CA LYS A 108 -10.72 -22.59 6.28
C LYS A 108 -10.52 -23.36 7.58
N MET A 109 -10.08 -22.72 8.66
CA MET A 109 -9.94 -23.38 9.96
C MET A 109 -11.26 -23.93 10.51
N VAL A 110 -12.34 -23.15 10.43
CA VAL A 110 -13.67 -23.56 10.94
C VAL A 110 -14.32 -24.64 10.07
N THR A 111 -14.03 -24.65 8.76
CA THR A 111 -14.59 -25.64 7.82
C THR A 111 -13.76 -26.92 7.74
N THR A 112 -12.48 -26.87 8.08
CA THR A 112 -11.61 -28.06 8.15
C THR A 112 -11.98 -28.88 9.39
N LYS A 113 -12.87 -29.85 9.21
CA LYS A 113 -13.29 -30.75 10.29
C LYS A 113 -12.23 -31.84 10.51
N TYR A 114 -12.06 -32.24 11.77
CA TYR A 114 -11.33 -33.45 12.12
C TYR A 114 -12.03 -34.67 11.48
N ASP A 115 -11.28 -35.43 10.69
CA ASP A 115 -11.80 -36.58 9.92
C ASP A 115 -11.93 -37.86 10.76
N GLY A 116 -11.54 -37.82 12.04
CA GLY A 116 -11.61 -38.97 12.95
C GLY A 116 -10.51 -40.01 12.73
N ASN A 117 -9.72 -39.88 11.67
CA ASN A 117 -8.82 -40.92 11.16
C ASN A 117 -7.35 -40.48 11.16
N SER A 118 -7.10 -39.18 10.93
CA SER A 118 -5.83 -38.52 11.25
C SER A 118 -5.70 -38.36 12.76
N GLY A 119 -4.51 -38.45 13.33
CA GLY A 119 -4.30 -38.22 14.75
C GLY A 119 -4.55 -36.75 15.11
N ILE A 120 -5.10 -36.50 16.30
CA ILE A 120 -5.38 -35.14 16.80
C ILE A 120 -4.13 -34.23 16.69
N ARG A 121 -2.93 -34.81 16.91
CA ARG A 121 -1.65 -34.10 16.77
C ARG A 121 -1.36 -33.68 15.33
N GLU A 122 -1.62 -34.55 14.34
CA GLU A 122 -1.47 -34.21 12.93
C GLU A 122 -2.48 -33.15 12.51
N HIS A 123 -3.72 -33.23 13.00
CA HIS A 123 -4.74 -32.21 12.73
C HIS A 123 -4.36 -30.82 13.27
N ILE A 124 -3.82 -30.75 14.49
CA ILE A 124 -3.31 -29.50 15.09
C ILE A 124 -2.09 -28.98 14.32
N MET A 125 -1.16 -29.86 13.93
CA MET A 125 -0.02 -29.46 13.08
C MET A 125 -0.48 -28.92 11.73
N MET A 126 -1.48 -29.55 11.09
CA MET A 126 -2.01 -29.11 9.81
C MET A 126 -2.74 -27.75 9.91
N MET A 127 -3.42 -27.46 11.03
CA MET A 127 -3.97 -26.12 11.29
C MET A 127 -2.87 -25.07 11.50
N ASN A 128 -1.82 -25.38 12.27
CA ASN A 128 -0.69 -24.48 12.48
C ASN A 128 0.12 -24.24 11.19
N ASP A 129 0.30 -25.28 10.36
CA ASP A 129 0.96 -25.17 9.06
C ASP A 129 0.12 -24.38 8.04
N MET A 130 -1.21 -24.30 8.22
CA MET A 130 -2.07 -23.42 7.42
C MET A 130 -1.78 -21.95 7.68
N GLU A 131 -1.46 -21.57 8.93
CA GLU A 131 -0.96 -20.23 9.26
C GLU A 131 0.44 -19.95 8.66
N ILE A 132 1.31 -20.96 8.61
CA ILE A 132 2.72 -20.82 8.20
C ILE A 132 2.89 -20.94 6.66
N SER A 133 2.10 -21.76 5.97
CA SER A 133 2.19 -21.94 4.51
C SER A 133 1.56 -20.77 3.75
N GLU A 134 0.50 -20.14 4.26
CA GLU A 134 -0.08 -18.95 3.63
C GLU A 134 0.82 -17.71 3.78
N ALA A 135 1.64 -17.65 4.85
CA ALA A 135 2.73 -16.67 4.96
C ALA A 135 3.84 -16.87 3.90
N LYS A 136 3.95 -18.06 3.31
CA LYS A 136 4.89 -18.40 2.22
C LYS A 136 4.26 -18.40 0.83
N ASP A 137 2.94 -18.55 0.69
CA ASP A 137 2.28 -18.52 -0.63
C ASP A 137 2.16 -17.09 -1.19
N HIS A 138 2.29 -16.07 -0.35
CA HIS A 138 2.62 -14.70 -0.79
C HIS A 138 4.05 -14.55 -1.36
N VAL A 139 4.88 -15.59 -1.29
CA VAL A 139 6.24 -15.67 -1.84
C VAL A 139 6.34 -16.67 -3.01
N LYS A 140 5.30 -17.48 -3.29
CA LYS A 140 5.37 -18.57 -4.29
C LYS A 140 4.66 -18.35 -5.62
N TYR A 141 4.01 -17.21 -5.82
CA TYR A 141 3.56 -16.79 -7.14
C TYR A 141 4.41 -15.63 -7.69
N TYR A 142 5.74 -15.77 -7.66
CA TYR A 142 6.76 -15.34 -8.65
C TYR A 142 8.17 -15.55 -8.09
#